data_AF-A0A3E2TLT8-F1
#
_entry.id   AF-A0A3E2TLT8-F1
#
_cell.length_a   1.000
_cell.length_b   1.000
_cell.length_c   1.000
_cell.angle_alpha   90.00
_cell.angle_beta   90.00
_cell.angle_gamma   90.00
#
_symmetry.space_group_name_H-M   'P 1'
#
loop_
_entity.id
_entity.type
_entity.pdbx_description
1 polymer ?
#
loop_
_entity_poly.entity_id
_entity_poly.type
_entity_poly.pdbx_seq_one_letter_code
_entity_poly.pdbx_strand_id
1 'polypeptide(L)' 'MHGEKVEAKELRGGAALVIAGLAAEGETVIHGSEHIERGYQDICRDLGQLGAEICCITDHTERRWEDN' A
#
# COMPACT_ATOMS: atom_id res chain seq x y z
N MET A 1 15.51 -6.14 8.50
CA MET A 1 14.64 -6.71 7.44
C MET A 1 14.54 -5.62 6.38
N HIS A 2 14.91 -5.88 5.13
CA HIS A 2 14.95 -4.84 4.09
C HIS A 2 13.56 -4.69 3.46
N GLY A 3 13.17 -3.46 3.13
CA GLY A 3 11.95 -3.16 2.38
C GLY A 3 11.93 -3.82 1.00
N GLU A 4 10.79 -4.41 0.62
CA GLU A 4 10.60 -5.14 -0.62
C GLU A 4 9.18 -4.88 -1.17
N LYS A 5 8.95 -5.19 -2.45
CA LYS A 5 7.62 -5.08 -3.08
C LYS A 5 6.77 -6.29 -2.70
N VAL A 6 5.62 -6.04 -2.10
CA VAL A 6 4.71 -7.09 -1.63
C VAL A 6 3.28 -6.84 -2.14
N GLU A 7 2.50 -7.91 -2.24
CA GLU A 7 1.13 -7.86 -2.77
C GLU A 7 0.12 -8.29 -1.71
N ALA A 8 -0.86 -7.43 -1.44
CA ALA A 8 -1.97 -7.72 -0.55
C ALA A 8 -3.07 -8.49 -1.29
N LYS A 9 -3.26 -9.77 -0.93
CA LYS A 9 -4.29 -10.64 -1.53
C LYS A 9 -5.63 -10.63 -0.80
N GLU A 10 -5.70 -10.01 0.38
CA GLU A 10 -6.87 -10.05 1.26
C GLU A 10 -6.86 -8.89 2.28
N LEU A 11 -8.05 -8.57 2.83
CA LEU A 11 -8.30 -7.42 3.70
C LEU A 11 -7.39 -7.37 4.94
N ARG A 12 -7.26 -8.48 5.66
CA ARG A 12 -6.49 -8.52 6.92
C ARG A 12 -5.00 -8.70 6.65
N GLY A 13 -4.64 -9.54 5.68
CA GLY A 13 -3.26 -9.68 5.20
C GLY A 13 -2.67 -8.35 4.72
N GLY A 14 -3.45 -7.52 4.01
CA GLY A 14 -3.01 -6.22 3.56
C GLY A 14 -2.67 -5.26 4.70
N ALA A 15 -3.51 -5.17 5.74
CA ALA A 15 -3.21 -4.36 6.92
C ALA A 15 -1.97 -4.88 7.68
N ALA A 16 -1.80 -6.21 7.78
CA ALA A 16 -0.62 -6.80 8.40
C ALA A 16 0.67 -6.46 7.63
N LEU A 17 0.62 -6.46 6.29
CA LEU A 17 1.74 -6.07 5.44
C LEU A 17 2.11 -4.59 5.62
N VAL A 18 1.12 -3.70 5.79
CA VAL A 18 1.36 -2.28 6.06
C VAL A 18 2.16 -2.11 7.35
N ILE A 19 1.75 -2.76 8.44
CA ILE A 19 2.48 -2.70 9.71
C ILE A 19 3.87 -3.33 9.59
N ALA A 20 4.01 -4.45 8.86
CA ALA A 20 5.30 -5.07 8.60
C ALA A 20 6.24 -4.17 7.80
N GLY A 21 5.72 -3.44 6.80
CA GLY A 21 6.47 -2.48 6.00
C GLY A 21 6.93 -1.27 6.81
N LEU A 22 6.09 -0.78 7.72
CA LEU A 22 6.46 0.29 8.66
C LEU A 22 7.55 -0.12 9.65
N ALA A 23 7.64 -1.41 9.98
CA ALA A 23 8.69 -1.96 10.84
C ALA A 23 9.96 -2.38 10.07
N ALA A 24 9.91 -2.45 8.74
CA ALA A 24 11.05 -2.81 7.90
C ALA A 24 11.97 -1.60 7.70
N GLU A 25 13.26 -1.86 7.48
CA GLU A 25 14.22 -0.82 7.13
C GLU A 25 14.20 -0.62 5.60
N GLY A 26 13.93 0.61 5.18
CA GLY A 26 13.87 0.99 3.76
C GLY A 26 12.44 1.21 3.26
N GLU A 27 12.27 1.19 1.95
CA GLU A 27 10.98 1.44 1.30
C GLU A 27 10.24 0.12 1.03
N THR A 28 8.99 0.03 1.49
CA THR A 28 8.11 -1.10 1.21
C THR A 28 6.95 -0.61 0.34
N VAL A 29 6.76 -1.25 -0.81
CA VAL A 29 5.66 -0.92 -1.74
C VAL A 29 4.65 -2.05 -1.71
N ILE A 30 3.40 -1.74 -1.35
CA ILE A 30 2.33 -2.72 -1.22
C ILE A 30 1.32 -2.51 -2.36
N HIS A 31 1.15 -3.52 -3.21
CA HIS A 31 0.14 -3.53 -4.28
C HIS A 31 -1.16 -4.20 -3.80
N GLY A 32 -2.31 -3.82 -4.39
CA GLY A 32 -3.62 -4.42 -4.06
C GLY A 32 -4.38 -3.72 -2.92
N SER A 33 -4.17 -2.40 -2.73
CA SER A 33 -4.86 -1.59 -1.70
C SER A 33 -6.39 -1.64 -1.80
N GLU A 34 -6.94 -1.94 -2.98
CA GLU A 34 -8.37 -2.14 -3.23
C GLU A 34 -9.02 -3.17 -2.28
N HIS A 35 -8.28 -4.18 -1.84
CA HIS A 35 -8.76 -5.19 -0.89
C HIS A 35 -8.82 -4.62 0.54
N ILE A 36 -7.95 -3.65 0.85
CA ILE A 36 -7.84 -3.00 2.17
C ILE A 36 -8.92 -1.92 2.30
N GLU A 37 -9.14 -1.13 1.25
CA GLU A 37 -10.14 -0.06 1.17
C GLU A 37 -11.57 -0.54 1.39
N ARG A 38 -11.86 -1.81 1.12
CA ARG A 38 -13.18 -2.42 1.38
C ARG A 38 -13.55 -2.55 2.86
N GLY A 39 -12.58 -2.49 3.77
CA GLY A 39 -12.83 -2.62 5.21
C GLY A 39 -12.11 -1.60 6.09
N TYR A 40 -11.19 -0.81 5.54
CA TYR A 40 -10.57 0.33 6.19
C TYR A 40 -10.76 1.57 5.33
N GLN A 41 -11.48 2.57 5.84
CA GLN A 41 -11.47 3.89 5.23
C GLN A 41 -10.12 4.55 5.51
N ASP A 42 -9.30 4.70 4.47
CA ASP A 42 -8.04 5.47 4.50
C ASP A 42 -7.05 5.06 5.62
N ILE A 43 -6.63 3.78 5.63
CA ILE A 43 -5.60 3.29 6.56
C ILE A 43 -4.28 4.10 6.51
N CYS A 44 -3.92 4.61 5.32
CA CYS A 44 -2.78 5.51 5.12
C CYS A 44 -2.91 6.78 5.99
N ARG A 45 -4.11 7.36 6.05
CA ARG A 45 -4.36 8.59 6.80
C ARG A 45 -4.31 8.35 8.30
N ASP A 46 -4.96 7.29 8.77
CA ASP A 46 -5.00 6.95 10.20
C ASP A 46 -3.60 6.66 10.74
N LEU A 47 -2.82 5.86 10.02
CA LEU A 47 -1.43 5.58 10.38
C LEU A 47 -0.55 6.82 10.25
N GLY A 48 -0.75 7.65 9.23
CA GLY A 48 -0.07 8.93 9.08
C GLY A 48 -0.32 9.88 10.25
N GLN A 49 -1.54 9.92 10.80
CA GLN A 49 -1.87 10.71 11.99
C GLN A 49 -1.15 10.23 13.25
N LEU A 50 -0.78 8.95 13.30
CA LEU A 50 0.02 8.37 14.38
C LEU A 50 1.53 8.61 14.20
N GLY A 51 1.94 9.26 13.09
CA GLY A 51 3.34 9.59 12.78
C GLY A 51 4.05 8.57 11.90
N ALA A 52 3.32 7.65 11.27
CA ALA A 52 3.90 6.74 10.29
C ALA A 52 4.19 7.45 8.96
N GLU A 53 5.36 7.21 8.36
CA GLU A 53 5.64 7.59 6.97
C GLU A 53 4.99 6.59 6.02
N ILE A 54 3.77 6.89 5.60
CA ILE A 54 3.00 6.08 4.65
C ILE A 54 2.22 6.98 3.70
N CYS A 55 2.21 6.62 2.41
CA CYS A 55 1.41 7.29 1.40
C CYS A 55 0.76 6.27 0.46
N CYS A 56 -0.50 6.54 0.11
CA CYS A 56 -1.23 5.77 -0.88
C CYS A 56 -0.96 6.42 -2.26
N ILE A 57 -0.28 5.69 -3.15
CA ILE A 57 0.01 6.12 -4.53
C ILE A 57 -0.99 5.49 -5.48
N THR A 58 -1.86 6.31 -6.08
CA THR A 58 -2.77 5.87 -7.14
C THR A 58 -2.04 5.99 -8.47
N ASP A 59 -1.55 4.88 -9.00
CA ASP A 59 -0.98 4.85 -10.33
C ASP A 59 -2.11 4.96 -11.36
N HIS A 60 -2.47 6.19 -11.71
CA HIS A 60 -3.32 6.49 -12.87
C HIS A 60 -2.48 6.40 -14.15
N THR A 61 -1.82 5.27 -14.40
CA THR A 61 -1.33 5.00 -15.75
C THR A 61 -2.54 4.57 -16.58
N GLU A 62 -3.25 5.56 -17.12
CA GLU A 62 -3.95 5.36 -18.38
C GLU A 62 -2.88 4.88 -19.37
N ARG A 63 -2.82 3.56 -19.62
CA ARG A 63 -2.16 3.02 -20.81
C ARG A 63 -2.88 3.58 -22.03
N ARG A 64 -2.53 4.80 -22.41
CA ARG A 64 -2.92 5.44 -23.66
C ARG A 64 -1.71 5.48 -24.59
N TRP A 65 -1.20 4.31 -24.94
CA TRP A 65 -0.22 4.04 -26.03
C TRP A 65 -0.34 2.53 -26.35
N GLU A 66 -0.59 2.04 -27.55
CA GLU A 66 -0.51 2.61 -28.90
C GLU A 66 -1.57 1.97 -29.82
N ASP A 67 -2.31 2.82 -30.53
CA ASP A 67 -2.72 2.54 -31.90
C ASP A 67 -1.47 2.14 -32.72
N ASN A 68 -1.37 0.87 -33.14
CA ASN A 68 -0.86 0.43 -34.45
C ASN A 68 -0.95 -1.10 -34.61
#